data_AF-G1UYJ8-F1
#
_entry.id   AF-G1UYJ8-F1
#
_cell.length_a   1.000
_cell.length_b   1.000
_cell.length_c   1.000
_cell.angle_alpha   90.00
_cell.angle_beta   90.00
_cell.angle_gamma   90.00
#
_symmetry.space_group_name_H-M   'P 1'
#
loop_
_entity.id
_entity.type
_entity.pdbx_description
1 polymer ?
#
loop_
_entity_poly.entity_id
_entity_poly.type
_entity_poly.pdbx_seq_one_letter_code
_entity_poly.pdbx_strand_id
1 'polypeptide(L)'
;HMLLEIPPKMSVSGFMGYLKGKSSLMLYKRFGDLKFKYRNREFWCRGYYVDTVGKNKEKIRDYIKKQLEEDKLGTQLCLPYPGSPFTGRK
;
A
#
# COMPACT_ATOMS: atom_id res chain seq x y z
N HIS A 1 -3.68 -1.69 5.02
CA HIS A 1 -4.89 -2.52 4.96
C HIS A 1 -6.08 -1.70 4.46
N MET A 2 -6.99 -2.29 3.69
CA MET A 2 -8.16 -1.59 3.13
C MET A 2 -9.40 -2.48 3.23
N LEU A 3 -10.55 -1.89 3.55
CA LEU A 3 -11.86 -2.53 3.45
C LEU A 3 -12.60 -1.88 2.27
N LEU A 4 -12.96 -2.68 1.27
CA LEU A 4 -13.48 -2.20 0.00
C LEU A 4 -14.75 -2.94 -0.37
N GLU A 5 -15.67 -2.24 -1.04
CA GLU A 5 -16.84 -2.82 -1.68
C GLU A 5 -16.63 -2.78 -3.20
N ILE A 6 -16.55 -3.95 -3.82
CA ILE A 6 -16.27 -4.11 -5.25
C ILE A 6 -17.51 -4.71 -5.90
N PRO A 7 -18.08 -4.07 -6.95
CA PRO A 7 -19.20 -4.64 -7.68
C PRO A 7 -18.84 -6.03 -8.26
N PRO A 8 -19.74 -7.03 -8.20
CA PRO A 8 -19.42 -8.40 -8.61
C PRO A 8 -19.10 -8.53 -10.10
N LYS A 9 -19.56 -7.58 -10.93
CA LYS A 9 -19.22 -7.48 -12.36
C LYS A 9 -17.75 -7.11 -12.63
N MET A 10 -17.02 -6.66 -11.61
CA MET A 10 -15.62 -6.27 -11.72
C MET A 10 -14.75 -7.32 -11.05
N SER A 11 -13.70 -7.76 -11.74
CA SER A 11 -12.73 -8.67 -11.13
C SER A 11 -11.91 -7.95 -10.06
N VAL A 12 -11.66 -8.64 -8.94
CA VAL A 12 -10.80 -8.14 -7.86
C VAL A 12 -9.39 -7.83 -8.40
N SER A 13 -8.87 -8.66 -9.30
CA SER A 13 -7.57 -8.45 -9.93
C SER A 13 -7.51 -7.20 -10.80
N GLY A 14 -8.56 -6.93 -11.58
CA GLY A 14 -8.67 -5.70 -12.38
C GLY A 14 -8.72 -4.46 -11.51
N PHE A 15 -9.54 -4.49 -10.45
CA PHE A 15 -9.62 -3.40 -9.49
C PHE A 15 -8.27 -3.14 -8.80
N MET A 16 -7.61 -4.19 -8.30
CA MET A 16 -6.30 -4.07 -7.64
C MET A 16 -5.20 -3.60 -8.61
N GLY A 17 -5.22 -4.06 -9.86
CA GLY A 17 -4.30 -3.59 -10.90
C GLY A 17 -4.43 -2.10 -11.15
N TYR A 18 -5.67 -1.62 -11.30
CA TYR A 18 -5.96 -0.19 -11.45
C TYR A 18 -5.50 0.61 -10.22
N LEU A 19 -5.88 0.16 -9.02
CA LEU A 19 -5.58 0.86 -7.77
C LEU A 19 -4.07 0.95 -7.53
N LYS A 20 -3.34 -0.16 -7.67
CA LYS A 20 -1.88 -0.18 -7.53
C LYS A 20 -1.20 0.70 -8.58
N GLY A 21 -1.60 0.61 -9.85
CA GLY A 21 -1.02 1.40 -10.92
C GLY A 21 -1.23 2.91 -10.78
N LYS A 22 -2.48 3.35 -10.52
CA LYS A 22 -2.80 4.77 -10.38
C LYS A 22 -2.21 5.39 -9.11
N SER A 23 -2.22 4.67 -8.00
CA SER A 23 -1.61 5.16 -6.76
C SER A 23 -0.10 5.34 -6.89
N SER A 24 0.61 4.40 -7.52
CA SER A 24 2.05 4.56 -7.82
C SER A 24 2.31 5.80 -8.67
N LEU A 25 1.52 6.02 -9.72
CA LEU A 25 1.67 7.20 -10.57
C LEU A 25 1.44 8.50 -9.78
N MET A 26 0.41 8.56 -8.93
CA MET A 26 0.12 9.73 -8.11
C MET A 26 1.24 10.02 -7.10
N LEU A 27 1.78 8.99 -6.47
CA LEU A 27 2.91 9.12 -5.53
C LEU A 27 4.17 9.65 -6.23
N TYR A 28 4.53 9.10 -7.39
CA TYR A 28 5.71 9.59 -8.12
C TYR A 28 5.54 11.01 -8.67
N LYS A 29 4.30 11.42 -9.00
CA LYS A 29 4.02 12.81 -9.39
C LYS A 29 4.14 13.78 -8.21
N ARG A 30 3.66 13.39 -7.03
CA ARG A 30 3.67 14.23 -5.83
C ARG A 30 5.05 14.29 -5.16
N PHE A 31 5.80 13.19 -5.23
CA PHE A 31 7.10 13.04 -4.60
C PHE A 31 8.10 12.56 -5.65
N GLY A 32 8.66 13.51 -6.41
CA GLY A 32 9.60 13.19 -7.51
C GLY A 32 10.81 12.38 -7.06
N ASP A 33 11.28 12.59 -5.83
CA ASP A 33 12.46 11.92 -5.26
C ASP A 33 12.23 10.41 -5.00
N LEU A 34 10.96 9.99 -4.82
CA LEU A 34 10.61 8.57 -4.65
C LEU A 34 10.94 7.73 -5.89
N LYS A 35 11.03 8.36 -7.07
CA LYS A 35 11.38 7.71 -8.34
C LYS A 35 12.78 7.09 -8.32
N PHE A 36 13.69 7.63 -7.51
CA PHE A 36 15.08 7.16 -7.42
C PHE A 36 15.28 6.14 -6.30
N LYS A 37 14.42 6.17 -5.27
CA LYS A 37 14.49 5.25 -4.12
C LYS A 37 13.94 3.85 -4.45
N TYR A 38 12.89 3.77 -5.27
CA TYR A 38 12.26 2.50 -5.66
C TYR A 38 12.69 2.13 -7.08
N ARG A 39 13.74 1.30 -7.18
CA ARG A 39 14.31 0.72 -8.42
C ARG A 39 13.22 0.51 -9.50
N ASN A 40 13.46 1.01 -10.70
CA ASN A 40 12.59 0.84 -11.88
C ASN A 40 11.11 1.27 -11.73
N ARG A 41 10.78 2.22 -10.84
CA ARG A 41 9.42 2.75 -10.66
C ARG A 41 8.40 1.72 -10.16
N GLU A 42 8.85 0.68 -9.47
CA GLU A 42 7.97 -0.31 -8.84
C GLU A 42 7.72 0.05 -7.39
N PHE A 43 6.59 0.73 -7.11
CA PHE A 43 6.22 1.12 -5.75
C PHE A 43 5.58 -0.03 -4.96
N TRP A 44 4.77 -0.85 -5.63
CA TRP A 44 4.10 -1.99 -5.02
C TRP A 44 4.77 -3.30 -5.45
N CYS A 45 4.83 -4.28 -4.55
CA CYS A 45 5.18 -5.66 -4.91
C CYS A 45 4.17 -6.25 -5.90
N ARG A 46 4.56 -7.28 -6.67
CA ARG A 46 3.67 -7.93 -7.66
C ARG A 46 2.39 -8.52 -7.02
N GLY A 47 2.53 -9.15 -5.85
CA GLY A 47 1.42 -9.79 -5.12
C GLY A 47 0.48 -8.82 -4.39
N TYR A 48 -0.63 -9.37 -3.90
CA TYR A 48 -1.53 -8.74 -2.94
C TYR A 48 -2.32 -9.84 -2.22
N TYR A 49 -2.78 -9.56 -1.00
CA TYR A 49 -3.67 -10.43 -0.25
C TYR A 49 -5.09 -9.88 -0.31
N VAL A 50 -6.08 -10.76 -0.48
CA VAL A 50 -7.50 -10.41 -0.45
C VAL A 50 -8.26 -11.49 0.31
N ASP A 51 -9.20 -11.06 1.13
CA ASP A 51 -10.13 -11.93 1.84
C ASP A 51 -11.56 -11.36 1.72
N THR A 52 -12.54 -12.24 1.59
CA THR A 52 -13.95 -11.86 1.44
C THR A 52 -14.60 -11.67 2.78
N VAL A 53 -15.16 -10.48 3.02
CA VAL A 53 -15.78 -10.16 4.29
C VAL A 53 -17.30 -10.36 4.24
N GLY A 54 -17.80 -11.30 5.04
CA GLY A 54 -19.23 -11.54 5.23
C GLY A 54 -19.85 -10.69 6.34
N LYS A 55 -20.45 -11.33 7.35
CA LYS A 55 -21.26 -10.68 8.41
C LYS A 55 -20.46 -9.83 9.41
N ASN A 56 -19.14 -10.03 9.53
CA ASN A 56 -18.31 -9.38 10.56
C ASN A 56 -17.65 -8.06 10.14
N LYS A 57 -18.33 -7.24 9.31
CA LYS A 57 -17.76 -6.00 8.74
C LYS A 57 -17.30 -5.00 9.80
N GLU A 58 -18.04 -4.85 10.90
CA GLU A 58 -17.76 -3.85 11.94
C GLU A 58 -16.45 -4.16 12.68
N LYS A 59 -16.26 -5.42 13.12
CA LYS A 59 -15.03 -5.86 13.78
C LYS A 59 -13.80 -5.67 12.89
N ILE A 60 -13.92 -5.98 11.60
CA ILE A 60 -12.81 -5.82 10.64
C ILE A 60 -12.51 -4.35 10.40
N ARG A 61 -13.53 -3.49 10.34
CA ARG A 61 -13.34 -2.04 10.24
C ARG A 61 -12.58 -1.49 11.43
N ASP A 62 -12.93 -1.92 12.63
CA ASP A 62 -12.26 -1.47 13.86
C ASP A 62 -10.83 -2.01 13.96
N TYR A 63 -10.60 -3.25 13.55
CA TYR A 63 -9.27 -3.81 13.42
C TYR A 63 -8.40 -2.97 12.46
N ILE A 64 -8.88 -2.66 11.25
CA ILE A 64 -8.12 -1.87 10.27
C ILE A 64 -7.79 -0.46 10.79
N LYS A 65 -8.70 0.16 11.55
CA LYS A 65 -8.43 1.47 12.18
C LYS A 65 -7.31 1.39 13.21
N LYS A 66 -7.32 0.34 14.04
CA LYS A 66 -6.32 0.14 15.10
C LYS A 66 -4.97 -0.30 14.54
N GLN A 67 -4.96 -1.00 13.41
CA GLN A 67 -3.76 -1.52 12.76
C GLN A 67 -2.72 -0.42 12.51
N LEU A 68 -3.14 0.78 12.08
CA LEU A 68 -2.19 1.86 11.85
C LEU A 68 -1.47 2.29 13.14
N GLU A 69 -2.17 2.34 14.27
CA GLU A 69 -1.58 2.69 15.57
C GLU A 69 -0.66 1.59 16.09
N GLU A 70 -1.06 0.34 15.92
CA GLU A 70 -0.24 -0.83 16.26
C GLU A 70 1.04 -0.88 15.43
N ASP A 71 0.96 -0.65 14.12
CA ASP A 71 2.13 -0.61 13.22
C ASP A 71 3.10 0.53 13.60
N LYS A 72 2.60 1.67 14.12
CA LYS A 72 3.46 2.77 14.62
C LYS A 72 4.23 2.32 15.85
N LEU A 73 3.53 1.72 16.82
CA LEU A 73 4.11 1.23 18.07
C LEU A 73 5.13 0.12 17.82
N GLY A 74 4.86 -0.75 16.85
CA GLY A 74 5.75 -1.84 16.43
C GLY A 74 6.94 -1.39 15.58
N THR A 75 7.14 -0.10 15.32
CA THR A 75 8.18 0.45 14.41
C THR A 75 8.14 -0.10 12.98
N GLN A 76 7.05 -0.77 12.59
CA GLN A 76 6.89 -1.41 11.27
C GLN A 76 6.67 -0.40 10.13
N LEU A 77 6.41 0.87 10.46
CA LEU A 77 6.27 1.95 9.48
C LEU A 77 7.58 2.33 8.77
N CYS A 78 8.73 1.94 9.33
CA CYS A 78 10.04 2.28 8.79
C CYS A 78 10.81 1.01 8.47
N LEU A 79 11.33 0.90 7.25
CA LEU A 79 12.44 -0.02 6.98
C LEU A 79 13.67 0.56 7.69
N PRO A 80 14.33 -0.19 8.61
CA PRO A 80 15.58 0.25 9.21
C PRO A 80 16.66 0.24 8.12
N TYR A 81 16.79 1.37 7.42
CA TYR A 81 17.81 1.57 6.41
C TYR A 81 18.91 2.44 7.03
N PRO A 82 20.15 1.95 7.17
CA PRO A 82 21.22 2.64 7.89
C PRO A 82 21.76 3.91 7.21
N GLY A 83 21.22 4.29 6.04
CA GLY A 83 21.60 5.50 5.32
C GLY A 83 20.39 6.36 4.90
N SER A 84 20.65 7.62 4.51
CA SER A 84 19.61 8.44 3.90
C SER A 84 19.17 7.79 2.59
N PRO A 85 17.86 7.53 2.41
CA PRO A 85 17.37 6.92 1.17
C PRO A 85 17.41 7.87 -0.04
N PHE A 86 17.88 9.11 0.16
CA PHE A 86 17.99 10.15 -0.85
C PHE A 86 19.45 10.47 -1.22
N THR A 87 20.43 9.77 -0.66
CA THR A 87 21.82 9.87 -1.14
C THR A 87 21.97 9.02 -2.39
N GLY A 88 21.45 9.51 -3.51
CA GLY A 88 21.89 9.06 -4.83
C GLY A 88 23.38 9.35 -4.94
N ARG A 89 24.20 8.31 -5.04
CA ARG A 89 25.58 8.50 -5.50
C ARG A 89 25.48 9.03 -6.94
N LYS A 90 26.16 10.16 -7.19
CA LYS A 90 26.31 10.75 -8.52
C LYS A 90 26.89 9.74 -9.49
#